data_AF-A0A966L641-F1
#
_entry.id   AF-A0A966L641-F1
#
_cell.length_a   1.000
_cell.length_b   1.000
_cell.length_c   1.000
_cell.angle_alpha   90.00
_cell.angle_beta   90.00
_cell.angle_gamma   90.00
#
_symmetry.space_group_name_H-M   'P 1'
#
loop_
_entity.id
_entity.type
_entity.pdbx_description
1 polymer ?
#
loop_
_entity_poly.entity_id
_entity_poly.type
_entity_poly.pdbx_seq_one_letter_code
_entity_poly.pdbx_strand_id
1 'polypeptide(L)'
;FDGNSLQGWHLGADQRYHSLERNERGWLWCETLGYWLGTWEGTIDRETAIWARFYDPEGNLIPLPEEAAQEQAAAAQEQAAAAQEQAAAAQEQAAAAQEQAAAAQEQAAAAQEQLNATQQALEAERQRSQRLAARLREMGIEL
;
A
#
# COMPACT_ATOMS: atom_id res chain seq x y z
N PHE A 1 -24.23 -30.36 28.45
CA PHE A 1 -24.84 -30.47 27.12
C PHE A 1 -23.94 -31.39 26.31
N ASP A 2 -24.45 -32.47 25.71
CA ASP A 2 -23.63 -33.37 24.90
C ASP A 2 -23.43 -32.74 23.52
N GLY A 3 -22.25 -32.17 23.28
CA GLY A 3 -21.90 -31.48 22.04
C GLY A 3 -21.88 -32.38 20.81
N ASN A 4 -22.02 -33.70 21.00
CA ASN A 4 -22.01 -34.70 19.93
C ASN A 4 -23.41 -35.26 19.62
N SER A 5 -24.47 -34.74 20.26
CA SER A 5 -25.86 -35.18 20.03
C SER A 5 -26.53 -34.52 18.81
N LEU A 6 -25.76 -33.79 17.97
CA LEU A 6 -26.30 -33.05 16.83
C LEU A 6 -26.98 -34.00 15.82
N GLN A 7 -28.31 -33.94 15.72
CA GLN A 7 -29.11 -34.68 14.76
C GLN A 7 -29.69 -33.72 13.73
N GLY A 8 -29.73 -34.15 12.47
CA GLY A 8 -30.33 -33.37 11.40
C GLY A 8 -31.11 -34.26 10.46
N TRP A 9 -32.07 -33.65 9.79
CA TRP A 9 -32.94 -34.31 8.83
C TRP A 9 -33.00 -33.48 7.56
N HIS A 10 -33.09 -34.14 6.42
CA HIS A 10 -33.35 -33.49 5.14
C HIS A 10 -34.72 -33.93 4.60
N LEU A 11 -35.39 -33.04 3.88
CA LEU A 11 -36.66 -33.33 3.25
C LEU A 11 -36.40 -34.03 1.90
N GLY A 12 -36.81 -35.29 1.79
CA GLY A 12 -36.69 -36.07 0.56
C GLY A 12 -37.77 -35.71 -0.47
N ALA A 13 -37.59 -36.18 -1.71
CA ALA A 13 -38.57 -36.02 -2.80
C ALA A 13 -39.93 -36.69 -2.49
N ASP A 14 -39.97 -37.59 -1.52
CA ASP A 14 -41.16 -38.24 -0.96
C ASP A 14 -41.89 -37.40 0.10
N GLN A 15 -41.48 -36.14 0.30
CA GLN A 15 -41.96 -35.24 1.36
C GLN A 15 -41.83 -35.82 2.77
N ARG A 16 -40.84 -36.69 3.00
CA ARG A 16 -40.52 -37.21 4.33
C ARG A 16 -39.14 -36.73 4.79
N TYR A 17 -38.99 -36.62 6.10
CA TYR A 17 -37.72 -36.30 6.72
C TYR A 17 -36.87 -37.56 6.82
N HIS A 18 -35.73 -37.56 6.13
CA HIS A 18 -34.72 -38.61 6.20
C HIS A 18 -33.58 -38.13 7.11
N SER A 19 -33.07 -39.02 7.96
CA SER A 19 -31.98 -38.67 8.88
C SER A 19 -30.69 -38.45 8.09
N LEU A 20 -29.99 -37.36 8.40
CA LEU A 20 -28.63 -37.15 7.90
C LEU A 20 -27.64 -38.03 8.68
N GLU A 21 -26.69 -38.61 7.97
CA GLU A 21 -25.63 -39.39 8.58
C GLU A 21 -24.53 -38.49 9.13
N ARG A 22 -23.99 -38.89 10.29
CA ARG A 22 -22.86 -38.22 10.92
C ARG A 22 -21.56 -38.81 10.40
N ASN A 23 -20.59 -37.95 10.15
CA ASN A 23 -19.21 -38.39 9.93
C ASN A 23 -18.52 -38.76 11.25
N GLU A 24 -17.26 -39.21 11.18
CA GLU A 24 -16.43 -39.57 12.34
C GLU A 24 -16.25 -38.44 13.37
N ARG A 25 -16.44 -37.18 12.94
CA ARG A 25 -16.32 -35.97 13.76
C ARG A 25 -17.68 -35.54 14.37
N GLY A 26 -18.76 -36.28 14.10
CA GLY A 26 -20.11 -35.92 14.54
C GLY A 26 -20.79 -34.85 13.69
N TRP A 27 -20.25 -34.51 12.51
CA TRP A 27 -20.82 -33.50 11.61
C TRP A 27 -21.79 -34.13 10.62
N LEU A 28 -22.80 -33.35 10.22
CA LEU A 28 -23.85 -33.75 9.30
C LEU A 28 -23.58 -33.16 7.92
N TRP A 29 -23.53 -33.99 6.88
CA TRP A 29 -23.38 -33.49 5.51
C TRP A 29 -24.73 -33.02 4.98
N CYS A 30 -24.81 -31.79 4.45
CA CYS A 30 -25.99 -31.32 3.74
C CYS A 30 -25.74 -31.35 2.23
N GLU A 31 -26.25 -32.38 1.53
CA GLU A 31 -26.06 -32.51 0.07
C GLU A 31 -26.65 -31.32 -0.73
N THR A 32 -27.74 -30.72 -0.26
CA THR A 32 -28.40 -29.59 -0.94
C THR A 32 -27.58 -28.30 -0.88
N LEU A 33 -26.90 -28.07 0.24
CA LEU A 33 -26.07 -26.88 0.43
C LEU A 33 -24.60 -27.12 0.06
N GLY A 34 -24.16 -28.38 0.02
CA GLY A 34 -22.76 -28.74 -0.20
C GLY A 34 -21.86 -28.37 0.99
N TYR A 35 -22.42 -28.31 2.20
CA TYR A 35 -21.72 -27.89 3.41
C TYR A 35 -21.90 -28.90 4.53
N TRP A 36 -20.90 -28.99 5.41
CA TRP A 36 -20.98 -29.74 6.66
C TRP A 36 -21.63 -28.87 7.74
N LEU A 37 -22.51 -29.44 8.54
CA LEU A 37 -23.06 -28.83 9.75
C LEU A 37 -22.40 -29.49 10.96
N GLY A 38 -21.58 -28.74 11.67
CA GLY A 38 -20.86 -29.21 12.85
C GLY A 38 -21.16 -28.37 14.07
N THR A 39 -20.66 -28.82 15.22
CA THR A 39 -20.67 -28.04 16.46
C THR A 39 -19.37 -27.27 16.60
N TRP A 40 -19.49 -25.98 16.87
CA TRP A 40 -18.39 -25.06 17.10
C TRP A 40 -18.55 -24.43 18.48
N GLU A 41 -17.51 -24.52 19.31
CA GLU A 41 -17.49 -23.85 20.60
C GLU A 41 -16.94 -22.43 20.43
N GLY A 42 -17.73 -21.45 20.83
CA GLY A 42 -17.28 -20.07 20.85
C GLY A 42 -18.37 -19.11 21.29
N THR A 43 -18.10 -17.82 21.13
CA THR A 43 -18.97 -16.76 21.62
C THR A 43 -19.69 -16.07 20.47
N ILE A 44 -21.02 -16.17 20.45
CA ILE A 44 -21.87 -15.42 19.51
C ILE A 44 -22.78 -14.54 20.36
N ASP A 45 -22.94 -13.26 20.01
CA ASP A 45 -23.79 -12.31 20.74
C ASP A 45 -23.57 -12.27 22.26
N ARG A 46 -22.29 -12.41 22.69
CA ARG A 46 -21.84 -12.45 24.09
C ARG A 46 -22.19 -13.73 24.85
N GLU A 47 -22.73 -14.73 24.18
CA GLU A 47 -23.01 -16.05 24.76
C GLU A 47 -21.97 -17.09 24.28
N THR A 48 -21.16 -17.56 25.22
CA THR A 48 -20.22 -18.65 24.99
C THR A 48 -20.97 -19.98 25.12
N ALA A 49 -21.15 -20.68 24.00
CA ALA A 49 -21.86 -21.94 23.94
C ALA A 49 -21.35 -22.80 22.78
N ILE A 50 -21.89 -24.01 22.67
CA ILE A 50 -21.69 -24.88 21.52
C ILE A 50 -22.76 -24.50 20.48
N TRP A 51 -22.34 -23.83 19.43
CA TRP A 51 -23.19 -23.37 18.34
C TRP A 51 -23.14 -24.33 17.15
N ALA A 52 -24.26 -24.48 16.44
CA ALA A 52 -24.25 -25.17 15.15
C ALA A 52 -23.70 -24.22 14.08
N ARG A 53 -22.64 -24.63 13.38
CA ARG A 53 -21.96 -23.84 12.35
C ARG A 53 -21.78 -24.64 11.06
N PHE A 54 -21.78 -23.91 9.95
CA PHE A 54 -21.50 -24.48 8.64
C PHE A 54 -20.00 -24.50 8.38
N TYR A 55 -19.55 -25.58 7.78
CA TYR A 55 -18.18 -25.78 7.30
C TYR A 55 -18.22 -26.12 5.83
N ASP A 56 -17.20 -25.68 5.10
CA ASP A 56 -17.01 -26.03 3.70
C ASP A 56 -16.62 -27.52 3.54
N PRO A 57 -16.67 -28.09 2.32
CA PRO A 57 -16.26 -29.47 2.05
C PRO A 57 -14.84 -29.82 2.53
N GLU A 58 -13.95 -28.84 2.55
CA GLU A 58 -12.57 -28.92 3.02
C GLU A 58 -12.44 -28.92 4.55
N GLY A 59 -13.52 -28.59 5.27
CA GLY A 59 -13.62 -28.59 6.73
C GLY A 59 -13.28 -27.25 7.38
N ASN A 60 -13.21 -26.16 6.62
CA ASN A 60 -13.05 -24.79 7.12
C ASN A 60 -14.39 -24.20 7.55
N LEU A 61 -14.37 -23.42 8.63
CA LEU A 61 -15.56 -22.76 9.15
C LEU A 61 -16.02 -21.67 8.19
N ILE A 62 -17.30 -21.68 7.82
CA ILE A 62 -17.89 -20.61 7.03
C ILE A 62 -18.23 -19.44 7.98
N PRO A 63 -17.60 -18.27 7.82
CA PRO A 63 -17.88 -17.11 8.64
C PRO A 63 -19.33 -16.65 8.43
N LEU A 64 -19.94 -16.08 9.46
CA LEU A 64 -21.21 -15.38 9.30
C LEU A 64 -21.02 -14.18 8.35
N PRO A 65 -22.08 -13.72 7.66
CA PRO A 65 -22.02 -12.51 6.86
C PRO A 65 -21.50 -11.29 7.64
N GLU A 66 -21.81 -11.22 8.94
CA GLU A 66 -21.30 -10.17 9.83
C GLU A 66 -19.80 -10.30 10.08
N GLU A 67 -19.28 -11.51 10.37
CA GLU A 67 -17.85 -11.76 10.55
C GLU A 67 -17.08 -11.45 9.26
N ALA A 68 -17.61 -11.89 8.10
CA ALA A 68 -17.02 -11.59 6.80
C ALA A 68 -17.03 -10.09 6.49
N ALA A 69 -18.09 -9.37 6.84
CA ALA A 69 -18.17 -7.92 6.66
C ALA A 69 -17.17 -7.19 7.58
N GLN A 70 -17.00 -7.65 8.82
CA GLN A 70 -16.00 -7.10 9.74
C GLN A 70 -14.58 -7.32 9.23
N GLU A 71 -14.27 -8.53 8.74
CA GLU A 71 -12.96 -8.85 8.16
C GLU A 71 -12.67 -8.02 6.91
N GLN A 72 -13.66 -7.86 6.02
CA GLN A 72 -13.54 -6.98 4.86
C GLN A 72 -13.34 -5.52 5.25
N ALA A 73 -14.05 -5.03 6.27
CA ALA A 73 -13.88 -3.67 6.78
C ALA A 73 -12.49 -3.46 7.38
N ALA A 74 -11.99 -4.43 8.15
CA ALA A 74 -10.64 -4.39 8.71
C ALA A 74 -9.57 -4.40 7.60
N ALA A 75 -9.70 -5.28 6.60
CA ALA A 75 -8.81 -5.33 5.46
C ALA A 75 -8.84 -4.02 4.64
N ALA A 76 -10.02 -3.43 4.43
CA ALA A 76 -10.16 -2.15 3.75
C ALA A 76 -9.52 -1.01 4.55
N GLN A 77 -9.63 -1.03 5.87
CA GLN A 77 -8.99 -0.05 6.75
C GLN A 77 -7.46 -0.17 6.71
N GLU A 78 -6.93 -1.39 6.74
CA GLU A 78 -5.49 -1.63 6.61
C GLU A 78 -4.95 -1.15 5.27
N GLN A 79 -5.66 -1.45 4.18
CA GLN A 79 -5.31 -0.94 2.85
C GLN A 79 -5.34 0.58 2.77
N ALA A 80 -6.35 1.22 3.38
CA ALA A 80 -6.44 2.67 3.45
C ALA A 80 -5.28 3.28 4.24
N ALA A 81 -4.89 2.66 5.37
CA ALA A 81 -3.75 3.10 6.17
C ALA A 81 -2.43 2.98 5.38
N ALA A 82 -2.21 1.84 4.71
CA ALA A 82 -1.03 1.63 3.87
C ALA A 82 -0.97 2.63 2.70
N ALA A 83 -2.11 2.93 2.07
CA ALA A 83 -2.19 3.92 1.00
C ALA A 83 -1.88 5.35 1.51
N GLN A 84 -2.33 5.70 2.72
CA GLN A 84 -1.99 6.99 3.33
C GLN A 84 -0.50 7.11 3.64
N GLU A 85 0.12 6.05 4.16
CA GLU A 85 1.56 6.02 4.42
C GLU A 85 2.37 6.18 3.13
N GLN A 86 1.99 5.47 2.06
CA GLN A 86 2.62 5.62 0.75
C GLN A 86 2.47 7.04 0.19
N ALA A 87 1.29 7.65 0.34
CA ALA A 87 1.05 9.02 -0.10
C ALA A 87 1.90 10.03 0.69
N ALA A 88 2.05 9.84 2.01
CA ALA A 88 2.91 10.68 2.85
C ALA A 88 4.38 10.56 2.43
N ALA A 89 4.88 9.34 2.22
CA ALA A 89 6.24 9.10 1.75
C ALA A 89 6.50 9.72 0.37
N ALA A 90 5.53 9.62 -0.55
CA ALA A 90 5.63 10.24 -1.87
C ALA A 90 5.66 11.78 -1.80
N GLN A 91 4.89 12.38 -0.89
CA GLN A 91 4.93 13.83 -0.64
C GLN A 91 6.29 14.28 -0.09
N GLU A 92 6.86 13.54 0.85
CA GLU A 92 8.19 13.84 1.40
C GLU A 92 9.28 13.75 0.32
N GLN A 93 9.24 12.71 -0.51
CA GLN A 93 10.16 12.57 -1.65
C GLN A 93 10.00 13.72 -2.66
N ALA A 94 8.76 14.13 -2.95
CA ALA A 94 8.50 15.26 -3.84
C ALA A 94 9.03 16.57 -3.26
N ALA A 95 8.86 16.81 -1.96
CA ALA A 95 9.40 17.99 -1.28
C ALA A 95 10.95 17.99 -1.32
N ALA A 96 11.59 16.87 -1.00
CA ALA A 96 13.04 16.73 -1.08
C ALA A 96 13.57 16.95 -2.51
N ALA A 97 12.88 16.42 -3.53
CA ALA A 97 13.24 16.64 -4.93
C ALA A 97 13.11 18.12 -5.34
N GLN A 98 12.08 18.82 -4.85
CA GLN A 98 11.93 20.25 -5.09
C GLN A 98 13.05 21.07 -4.45
N GLU A 99 13.43 20.74 -3.21
CA GLU A 99 14.54 21.40 -2.52
C GLU A 99 15.88 21.19 -3.28
N GLN A 100 16.15 19.96 -3.72
CA GLN A 100 17.32 19.66 -4.54
C GLN A 100 17.31 20.41 -5.87
N ALA A 101 16.15 20.51 -6.52
CA ALA A 101 16.01 21.26 -7.76
C ALA A 101 16.25 22.76 -7.55
N ALA A 102 15.75 23.34 -6.45
CA ALA A 102 16.00 24.73 -6.09
C ALA A 102 17.50 24.99 -5.81
N ALA A 103 18.14 24.12 -5.03
CA ALA A 103 19.57 24.22 -4.75
C ALA A 103 20.42 24.10 -6.03
N ALA A 104 20.06 23.19 -6.94
CA ALA A 104 20.73 23.04 -8.22
C ALA A 104 20.58 24.30 -9.11
N GLN A 105 19.40 24.94 -9.11
CA GLN A 105 19.17 26.19 -9.82
C GLN A 105 20.02 27.33 -9.25
N GLU A 106 20.14 27.44 -7.94
CA GLU A 106 20.99 28.45 -7.29
C GLU A 106 22.47 28.25 -7.66
N GLN A 107 22.95 27.00 -7.61
CA GLN A 107 24.31 26.67 -8.04
C GLN A 107 24.56 26.99 -9.51
N ALA A 108 23.60 26.69 -10.39
CA ALA A 108 23.69 27.02 -11.80
C ALA A 108 23.74 28.53 -12.03
N ALA A 109 22.93 29.31 -11.31
CA ALA A 109 22.94 30.77 -11.37
C ALA A 109 24.29 31.34 -10.90
N ALA A 110 24.80 30.86 -9.76
CA ALA A 110 26.11 31.27 -9.25
C ALA A 110 27.26 30.93 -10.21
N ALA A 111 27.23 29.73 -10.81
CA ALA A 111 28.21 29.33 -11.82
C ALA A 111 28.14 30.22 -13.07
N GLN A 112 26.93 30.60 -13.51
CA GLN A 112 26.74 31.50 -14.64
C GLN A 112 27.30 32.91 -14.34
N GLU A 113 27.08 33.43 -13.13
CA GLU A 113 27.66 34.71 -12.70
C GLU A 113 29.19 34.67 -12.70
N GLN A 114 29.79 33.58 -12.20
CA GLN A 114 31.24 33.39 -12.23
C GLN A 114 31.80 33.32 -13.66
N LEU A 115 31.11 32.64 -14.57
CA LEU A 115 31.46 32.62 -15.99
C LEU A 115 31.40 34.01 -16.61
N ASN A 116 30.34 34.77 -16.31
CA ASN A 116 30.20 36.13 -16.82
C ASN A 116 31.30 37.06 -16.26
N ALA A 117 31.62 36.94 -14.97
CA ALA A 117 32.67 37.72 -14.32
C ALA A 117 34.07 37.39 -14.89
N THR A 118 34.36 36.11 -15.11
CA THR A 118 35.63 35.68 -15.71
C THR A 118 35.76 36.15 -17.16
N GLN A 119 34.68 36.12 -17.95
CA GLN A 119 34.66 36.69 -19.30
C GLN A 119 34.96 38.19 -19.29
N GLN A 120 34.29 38.95 -18.42
CA GLN A 120 34.53 40.39 -18.29
C GLN A 120 35.97 40.72 -17.88
N ALA A 121 36.55 39.94 -16.95
CA ALA A 121 37.93 40.11 -16.54
C ALA A 121 38.91 39.85 -17.70
N LEU A 122 38.69 38.80 -18.48
CA LEU A 122 39.49 38.49 -19.66
C LEU A 122 39.40 39.59 -20.72
N GLU A 123 38.20 40.11 -20.97
CA GLU A 123 37.98 41.22 -21.89
C GLU A 123 38.65 42.51 -21.40
N ALA A 124 38.56 42.83 -20.11
CA ALA A 124 39.21 43.98 -19.52
C ALA A 124 40.74 43.91 -19.63
N GLU A 125 41.33 42.73 -19.39
CA GLU A 125 42.76 42.51 -19.58
C GLU A 125 43.17 42.63 -21.06
N ARG A 126 42.39 42.07 -22.00
CA ARG A 126 42.61 42.28 -23.44
C ARG A 126 42.57 43.75 -23.82
N GLN A 127 41.59 44.50 -23.33
CA GLN A 127 41.49 45.94 -23.59
C GLN A 127 42.65 46.73 -22.98
N ARG A 128 43.08 46.40 -21.76
CA ARG A 128 44.27 47.02 -21.12
C ARG A 128 45.52 46.78 -21.95
N SER A 129 45.76 45.54 -22.34
CA SER A 129 46.90 45.17 -23.19
C SER A 129 46.89 45.94 -24.51
N GLN A 130 45.74 46.02 -25.19
CA GLN A 130 45.59 46.79 -26.43
C GLN A 130 45.84 48.28 -26.24
N ARG A 131 45.32 48.89 -25.16
CA ARG A 131 45.55 50.31 -24.85
C ARG A 131 47.01 50.61 -24.56
N LEU A 132 47.68 49.75 -23.80
CA LEU A 132 49.11 49.87 -23.52
C LEU A 132 49.93 49.77 -24.83
N ALA A 133 49.64 48.80 -25.68
CA ALA A 133 50.29 48.64 -26.97
C ALA A 133 50.05 49.84 -27.91
N ALA A 134 48.86 50.42 -27.91
CA ALA A 134 48.56 51.63 -28.67
C ALA A 134 49.33 52.85 -28.13
N ARG A 135 49.39 53.02 -26.79
CA ARG A 135 50.13 54.10 -26.12
C ARG A 135 51.62 54.02 -26.39
N LEU A 136 52.20 52.81 -26.37
CA LEU A 136 53.60 52.59 -26.70
C LEU A 136 53.92 52.91 -28.16
N ARG A 137 53.03 52.53 -29.09
CA ARG A 137 53.12 52.93 -30.52
C ARG A 137 53.05 54.44 -30.72
N GLU A 138 52.17 55.15 -29.99
CA GLU A 138 52.07 56.62 -30.03
C GLU A 138 53.37 57.32 -29.57
N MET A 139 54.12 56.71 -28.65
CA MET A 139 55.41 57.23 -28.17
C MET A 139 56.61 56.82 -29.05
N GLY A 140 56.38 56.15 -30.18
CA GLY A 140 57.42 55.80 -31.16
C GLY A 140 58.33 54.65 -30.76
N ILE A 141 57.91 53.80 -29.81
CA ILE A 141 58.66 52.61 -29.38
C ILE A 141 58.02 51.39 -30.07
N GLU A 142 58.61 50.93 -31.17
CA GLU A 142 58.19 49.69 -31.81
C GLU A 142 58.70 48.47 -31.02
N LEU A 143 57.81 47.52 -30.78
CA LEU A 143 58.05 46.24 -30.09
C LEU A 143 58.57 45.21 -31.09
#